data_AF-A0AAV9RLK5-F1
#
_entry.id   AF-A0AAV9RLK5-F1
#
_cell.length_a   1.000
_cell.length_b   1.000
_cell.length_c   1.000
_cell.angle_alpha   90.00
_cell.angle_beta   90.00
_cell.angle_gamma   90.00
#
_symmetry.space_group_name_H-M   'P 1'
#
loop_
_entity.id
_entity.type
_entity.pdbx_description
1 polymer ?
#
loop_
_entity_poly.entity_id
_entity_poly.type
_entity_poly.pdbx_seq_one_letter_code
_entity_poly.pdbx_strand_id
1 'polypeptide(L)'
;MNVDMDCYLLKPKTLLRYGSILDIVQAQSRRSVCFTKAYGRYVEGTGSVLQCCMENEVSSVFTNLDRLSEEEKLQKLLTLKLRYFTPREVANLMGFPESFSFPEDISIIQQYRVLGNSLNVLVVAKLLQLMSSKHFGHSEGEEQFSVS
;
A
#
# COMPACT_ATOMS: atom_id res chain seq x y z
N MET A 1 16.25 8.57 11.42
CA MET A 1 16.43 9.56 10.35
C MET A 1 15.13 10.33 10.22
N ASN A 2 15.18 11.66 10.23
CA ASN A 2 13.98 12.49 10.04
C ASN A 2 13.65 12.46 8.54
N VAL A 3 12.67 11.65 8.14
CA VAL A 3 12.25 11.54 6.75
C VAL A 3 11.43 12.80 6.42
N ASP A 4 11.88 13.57 5.45
CA ASP A 4 11.11 14.70 4.93
C ASP A 4 9.83 14.17 4.30
N MET A 5 8.70 14.37 4.98
CA MET A 5 7.39 13.90 4.53
C MET A 5 6.83 14.74 3.38
N ASP A 6 7.33 15.96 3.18
CA ASP A 6 6.80 16.88 2.17
C ASP A 6 7.10 16.38 0.76
N CYS A 7 8.18 15.62 0.58
CA CYS A 7 8.51 15.02 -0.71
C CYS A 7 7.50 13.93 -1.17
N TYR A 8 6.63 13.47 -0.27
CA TYR A 8 5.59 12.49 -0.57
C TYR A 8 4.21 13.13 -0.81
N LEU A 9 4.04 14.44 -0.60
CA LEU A 9 2.77 15.12 -0.83
C LEU A 9 2.35 15.05 -2.30
N LEU A 10 1.05 14.87 -2.53
CA LEU A 10 0.49 14.90 -3.88
C LEU A 10 0.57 16.32 -4.44
N LYS A 11 1.15 16.43 -5.64
CA LYS A 11 1.29 17.71 -6.34
C LYS A 11 -0.08 18.28 -6.75
N PRO A 12 -0.24 19.61 -6.83
CA PRO A 12 -1.49 20.25 -7.27
C PRO A 12 -2.08 19.69 -8.57
N LYS A 13 -1.23 19.48 -9.58
CA LYS A 13 -1.64 18.88 -10.87
C LYS A 13 -2.20 17.47 -10.72
N THR A 14 -1.65 16.68 -9.80
CA THR A 14 -2.13 15.34 -9.50
C THR A 14 -3.47 15.38 -8.79
N LEU A 15 -3.62 16.28 -7.81
CA LEU A 15 -4.87 16.46 -7.06
C LEU A 15 -6.02 16.86 -7.98
N LEU A 16 -5.83 17.86 -8.84
CA LEU A 16 -6.86 18.32 -9.78
C LEU A 16 -7.27 17.24 -10.78
N ARG A 17 -6.29 16.51 -11.32
CA ARG A 17 -6.56 15.52 -12.38
C ARG A 17 -7.16 14.22 -11.85
N TYR A 18 -6.72 13.78 -10.69
CA TYR A 18 -7.00 12.43 -10.20
C TYR A 18 -7.71 12.40 -8.85
N GLY A 19 -7.97 13.55 -8.22
CA GLY A 19 -8.55 13.63 -6.87
C GLY A 19 -9.75 12.71 -6.67
N SER A 20 -10.71 12.73 -7.60
CA SER A 20 -11.96 11.96 -7.51
C SER A 20 -11.81 10.44 -7.66
N ILE A 21 -10.65 9.95 -8.12
CA ILE A 21 -10.40 8.51 -8.31
C ILE A 21 -9.39 7.96 -7.32
N LEU A 22 -8.85 8.79 -6.43
CA LEU A 22 -7.90 8.36 -5.40
C LEU A 22 -8.60 7.49 -4.37
N ASP A 23 -7.98 6.36 -4.04
CA ASP A 23 -8.30 5.63 -2.83
C ASP A 23 -7.61 6.32 -1.63
N ILE A 24 -8.36 7.16 -0.90
CA ILE A 24 -7.85 7.93 0.25
C ILE A 24 -8.10 7.16 1.54
N VAL A 25 -7.09 7.12 2.40
CA VAL A 25 -7.12 6.38 3.68
C VAL A 25 -6.62 7.26 4.80
N GLN A 26 -6.96 6.87 6.01
CA GLN A 26 -6.52 7.52 7.25
C GLN A 26 -5.69 6.53 8.08
N ALA A 27 -4.98 7.03 9.10
CA ALA A 27 -4.17 6.19 9.99
C ALA A 27 -4.99 5.09 10.69
N GLN A 28 -6.28 5.34 10.93
CA GLN A 28 -7.22 4.41 11.57
C GLN A 28 -7.85 3.42 10.58
N SER A 29 -7.63 3.62 9.27
CA SER A 29 -8.15 2.71 8.24
C SER A 29 -7.53 1.34 8.39
N ARG A 30 -8.35 0.29 8.28
CA ARG A 30 -7.92 -1.11 8.41
C ARG A 30 -7.66 -1.80 7.07
N ARG A 31 -7.53 -1.01 6.00
CA ARG A 31 -7.40 -1.49 4.63
C ARG A 31 -6.64 -0.49 3.78
N SER A 32 -5.94 -1.00 2.78
CA SER A 32 -5.36 -0.29 1.63
C SER A 32 -5.70 -1.08 0.37
N VAL A 33 -5.72 -0.43 -0.79
CA VAL A 33 -5.63 -1.18 -2.05
C VAL A 33 -4.21 -1.72 -2.22
N CYS A 34 -4.01 -2.62 -3.19
CA CYS A 34 -2.71 -3.21 -3.46
C CYS A 34 -1.71 -2.15 -3.98
N PHE A 35 -0.49 -2.16 -3.46
CA PHE A 35 0.61 -1.35 -3.97
C PHE A 35 1.28 -2.07 -5.14
N THR A 36 1.30 -1.44 -6.31
CA THR A 36 1.90 -2.00 -7.52
C THR A 36 3.26 -1.37 -7.79
N LYS A 37 4.04 -1.98 -8.69
CA LYS A 37 5.36 -1.45 -9.11
C LYS A 37 5.33 -0.02 -9.68
N ALA A 38 4.13 0.47 -10.03
CA ALA A 38 3.88 1.77 -10.64
C ALA A 38 3.55 2.86 -9.60
N TYR A 39 3.43 2.51 -8.31
CA TYR A 39 3.11 3.44 -7.23
C TYR A 39 4.12 4.59 -7.15
N GLY A 40 3.62 5.80 -6.89
CA GLY A 40 4.40 7.04 -6.91
C GLY A 40 4.74 7.58 -8.32
N ARG A 41 4.50 6.81 -9.39
CA ARG A 41 4.67 7.24 -10.79
C ARG A 41 3.33 7.41 -11.51
N TYR A 42 2.46 6.42 -11.37
CA TYR A 42 1.08 6.47 -11.86
C TYR A 42 0.13 6.57 -10.66
N VAL A 43 -1.09 7.05 -10.91
CA VAL A 43 -2.04 7.35 -9.84
C VAL A 43 -3.09 6.26 -9.75
N GLU A 44 -3.88 6.10 -10.79
CA GLU A 44 -5.00 5.16 -10.84
C GLU A 44 -4.54 3.71 -10.64
N GLY A 45 -5.19 3.01 -9.71
CA GLY A 45 -5.03 1.57 -9.51
C GLY A 45 -3.64 1.13 -9.03
N THR A 46 -2.80 2.04 -8.51
CA THR A 46 -1.43 1.69 -8.10
C THR A 46 -1.20 1.57 -6.60
N GLY A 47 -2.13 2.05 -5.79
CA GLY A 47 -2.00 2.10 -4.34
C GLY A 47 -2.86 3.21 -3.75
N SER A 48 -3.16 3.10 -2.46
CA SER A 48 -3.87 4.14 -1.74
C SER A 48 -2.98 5.36 -1.45
N VAL A 49 -3.58 6.49 -1.08
CA VAL A 49 -2.86 7.65 -0.52
C VAL A 49 -3.35 7.95 0.91
N LEU A 50 -2.49 8.54 1.72
CA LEU A 50 -2.77 8.84 3.13
C LEU A 50 -3.20 10.30 3.31
N GLN A 51 -4.32 10.50 3.99
CA GLN A 51 -4.72 11.79 4.54
C GLN A 51 -3.93 12.09 5.81
N CYS A 52 -3.22 13.22 5.83
CA CYS A 52 -2.42 13.63 6.99
C CYS A 52 -3.08 14.73 7.82
N CYS A 53 -4.04 15.47 7.28
CA CYS A 53 -4.78 16.49 8.02
C CYS A 53 -6.18 15.98 8.35
N MET A 54 -6.50 15.81 9.64
CA MET A 54 -7.80 15.27 10.10
C MET A 54 -8.81 16.36 10.47
N GLU A 55 -8.48 17.63 10.26
CA GLU A 55 -9.42 18.75 10.52
C GLU A 55 -10.65 18.69 9.62
N ASN A 56 -10.51 18.08 8.43
CA ASN A 56 -11.58 17.97 7.44
C ASN A 56 -11.89 16.50 7.12
N GLU A 57 -13.17 16.17 7.04
CA GLU A 57 -13.60 14.85 6.57
C GLU A 57 -13.47 14.76 5.04
N VAL A 58 -12.97 13.64 4.51
CA VAL A 58 -12.82 13.44 3.07
C VAL A 58 -14.15 13.69 2.34
N SER A 59 -15.26 13.12 2.82
CA SER A 59 -16.59 13.30 2.21
C SER A 59 -16.99 14.77 2.06
N SER A 60 -16.71 15.59 3.07
CA SER A 60 -17.02 17.03 3.08
C SER A 60 -16.20 17.82 2.07
N VAL A 61 -14.93 17.46 1.89
CA VAL A 61 -14.05 18.11 0.90
C VAL A 61 -14.54 17.80 -0.51
N PHE A 62 -14.94 16.55 -0.76
CA PHE A 62 -15.40 16.11 -2.07
C PHE A 62 -16.83 16.54 -2.43
N THR A 63 -17.61 16.99 -1.44
CA THR A 63 -18.99 17.46 -1.66
C THR A 63 -19.03 18.67 -2.60
N ASN A 64 -19.83 18.56 -3.67
CA ASN A 64 -20.04 19.59 -4.69
C ASN A 64 -18.76 20.07 -5.40
N LEU A 65 -17.68 19.27 -5.44
CA LEU A 65 -16.44 19.65 -6.12
C LEU A 65 -16.71 20.07 -7.57
N ASP A 66 -17.55 19.35 -8.29
CA ASP A 66 -17.86 19.53 -9.72
C ASP A 66 -18.35 20.95 -10.06
N ARG A 67 -18.96 21.63 -9.09
CA ARG A 67 -19.55 22.98 -9.23
C ARG A 67 -18.53 24.11 -9.00
N LEU A 68 -17.34 23.79 -8.52
CA LEU A 68 -16.31 24.76 -8.17
C LEU A 68 -15.33 25.00 -9.33
N SER A 69 -14.70 26.17 -9.32
CA SER A 69 -13.56 26.47 -10.19
C SER A 69 -12.36 25.56 -9.86
N GLU A 70 -11.39 25.44 -10.77
CA GLU A 70 -10.19 24.63 -10.49
C GLU A 70 -9.40 25.14 -9.29
N GLU A 71 -9.30 26.46 -9.10
CA GLU A 71 -8.61 27.04 -7.95
C GLU A 71 -9.29 26.66 -6.63
N GLU A 72 -10.62 26.81 -6.55
CA GLU A 72 -11.40 26.43 -5.36
C GLU A 72 -11.32 24.93 -5.08
N LYS A 73 -11.38 24.09 -6.12
CA LYS A 73 -11.17 22.63 -6.01
C LYS A 73 -9.80 22.33 -5.40
N LEU A 74 -8.76 22.96 -5.93
CA LEU A 74 -7.39 22.74 -5.48
C LEU A 74 -7.24 23.15 -4.01
N GLN A 75 -7.71 24.34 -3.64
CA GLN A 75 -7.64 24.82 -2.25
C GLN A 75 -8.31 23.85 -1.28
N LYS A 76 -9.51 23.36 -1.64
CA LYS A 76 -10.20 22.32 -0.87
C LYS A 76 -9.38 21.03 -0.74
N LEU A 77 -8.85 20.51 -1.84
CA LEU A 77 -8.08 19.26 -1.85
C LEU A 77 -6.77 19.37 -1.06
N LEU A 78 -6.10 20.52 -1.10
CA LEU A 78 -4.87 20.77 -0.35
C LEU A 78 -5.08 20.71 1.17
N THR A 79 -6.27 21.02 1.67
CA THR A 79 -6.58 20.93 3.10
C THR A 79 -6.43 19.53 3.68
N LEU A 80 -6.58 18.48 2.86
CA LEU A 80 -6.45 17.08 3.30
C LEU A 80 -4.99 16.66 3.53
N LYS A 81 -4.02 17.43 3.00
CA LYS A 81 -2.58 17.08 3.01
C LYS A 81 -2.34 15.63 2.58
N LEU A 82 -2.85 15.27 1.41
CA LEU A 82 -2.72 13.91 0.87
C LEU A 82 -1.26 13.63 0.49
N ARG A 83 -0.75 12.46 0.89
CA ARG A 83 0.59 11.99 0.49
C ARG A 83 0.61 10.53 0.07
N TYR A 84 1.62 10.16 -0.68
CA TYR A 84 1.97 8.76 -0.88
C TYR A 84 2.47 8.13 0.44
N PHE A 85 2.23 6.83 0.61
CA PHE A 85 2.92 6.03 1.61
C PHE A 85 4.38 5.95 1.25
N THR A 86 5.28 6.16 2.21
CA THR A 86 6.72 6.00 2.00
C THR A 86 7.08 4.55 1.68
N PRO A 87 8.23 4.28 1.02
CA PRO A 87 8.67 2.91 0.79
C PRO A 87 8.77 2.10 2.09
N ARG A 88 9.17 2.73 3.20
CA ARG A 88 9.22 2.08 4.50
C ARG A 88 7.83 1.68 5.00
N GLU A 89 6.83 2.55 4.87
CA GLU A 89 5.46 2.23 5.27
C GLU A 89 4.87 1.11 4.40
N VAL A 90 5.10 1.13 3.08
CA VAL A 90 4.67 0.05 2.18
C VAL A 90 5.33 -1.27 2.59
N ALA A 91 6.64 -1.27 2.86
CA ALA A 91 7.35 -2.46 3.32
C ALA A 91 6.83 -2.98 4.68
N ASN A 92 6.41 -2.09 5.59
CA ASN A 92 5.76 -2.49 6.84
C ASN A 92 4.42 -3.19 6.60
N LEU A 93 3.57 -2.66 5.70
CA LEU A 93 2.31 -3.30 5.31
C LEU A 93 2.53 -4.67 4.64
N MET A 94 3.65 -4.84 3.93
CA MET A 94 4.06 -6.11 3.34
C MET A 94 4.74 -7.07 4.34
N GLY A 95 4.89 -6.68 5.61
CA GLY A 95 5.43 -7.54 6.66
C GLY A 95 6.95 -7.67 6.67
N PHE A 96 7.68 -6.78 5.99
CA PHE A 96 9.15 -6.74 6.09
C PHE A 96 9.58 -6.29 7.49
N PRO A 97 10.67 -6.87 8.04
CA PRO A 97 11.14 -6.51 9.37
C PRO A 97 11.61 -5.04 9.45
N GLU A 98 11.68 -4.50 10.66
CA GLU A 98 12.17 -3.13 10.90
C GLU A 98 13.62 -2.94 10.43
N SER A 99 14.43 -4.01 10.49
CA SER A 99 15.82 -4.02 10.01
C SER A 99 15.95 -3.98 8.48
N PHE A 100 14.87 -4.23 7.74
CA PHE A 100 14.89 -4.13 6.28
C PHE A 100 15.13 -2.66 5.86
N SER A 101 16.12 -2.47 4.99
CA SER A 101 16.49 -1.16 4.46
C SER A 101 16.93 -1.30 3.00
N PHE A 102 16.83 -0.19 2.27
CA PHE A 102 17.34 -0.09 0.92
C PHE A 102 18.77 0.46 0.93
N PRO A 103 19.64 0.07 -0.01
CA PRO A 103 20.89 0.76 -0.25
C PRO A 103 20.67 2.25 -0.57
N GLU A 104 21.61 3.11 -0.21
CA GLU A 104 21.49 4.57 -0.29
C GLU A 104 21.37 5.10 -1.73
N ASP A 105 21.88 4.34 -2.71
CA ASP A 105 21.86 4.67 -4.14
C ASP A 105 20.53 4.35 -4.82
N ILE A 106 19.59 3.68 -4.13
CA ILE A 106 18.30 3.32 -4.69
C ILE A 106 17.29 4.45 -4.51
N SER A 107 16.87 5.04 -5.64
CA SER A 107 15.85 6.09 -5.65
C SER A 107 14.49 5.60 -5.13
N ILE A 108 13.68 6.51 -4.58
CA ILE A 108 12.32 6.22 -4.06
C ILE A 108 11.45 5.46 -5.08
N ILE A 109 11.51 5.84 -6.37
CA ILE A 109 10.73 5.17 -7.43
C ILE A 109 11.21 3.74 -7.67
N GLN A 110 12.51 3.47 -7.55
CA GLN A 110 13.03 2.10 -7.62
C GLN A 110 12.59 1.29 -6.40
N GLN A 111 12.57 1.89 -5.20
CA GLN A 111 12.09 1.23 -3.97
C GLN A 111 10.61 0.82 -4.12
N TYR A 112 9.72 1.70 -4.60
CA TYR A 112 8.33 1.31 -4.88
C TYR A 112 8.22 0.21 -5.94
N ARG A 113 9.06 0.25 -6.98
CA ARG A 113 9.04 -0.76 -8.04
C ARG A 113 9.34 -2.15 -7.50
N VAL A 114 10.36 -2.28 -6.65
CA VAL A 114 10.74 -3.59 -6.09
C VAL A 114 9.72 -4.06 -5.04
N LEU A 115 9.20 -3.15 -4.20
CA LEU A 115 8.14 -3.49 -3.24
C LEU A 115 6.86 -3.92 -3.95
N GLY A 116 6.42 -3.18 -4.97
CA GLY A 116 5.20 -3.50 -5.71
C GLY A 116 5.29 -4.75 -6.59
N ASN A 117 6.47 -5.36 -6.75
CA ASN A 117 6.67 -6.70 -7.33
C ASN A 117 6.93 -7.77 -6.25
N SER A 118 6.95 -7.37 -4.98
CA SER A 118 7.22 -8.27 -3.86
C SER A 118 5.94 -8.97 -3.40
N LEU A 119 6.03 -9.63 -2.24
CA LEU A 119 4.99 -10.42 -1.61
C LEU A 119 4.74 -9.94 -0.18
N ASN A 120 3.68 -10.44 0.44
CA ASN A 120 3.48 -10.27 1.88
C ASN A 120 4.26 -11.35 2.65
N VAL A 121 5.28 -10.93 3.41
CA VAL A 121 6.21 -11.82 4.13
C VAL A 121 5.46 -12.65 5.17
N LEU A 122 4.49 -12.08 5.88
CA LEU A 122 3.74 -12.79 6.91
C LEU A 122 2.87 -13.91 6.32
N VAL A 123 2.19 -13.63 5.22
CA VAL A 123 1.37 -14.63 4.51
C VAL A 123 2.25 -15.78 4.04
N VAL A 124 3.36 -15.48 3.36
CA VAL A 124 4.25 -16.52 2.81
C VAL A 124 4.93 -17.31 3.92
N ALA A 125 5.36 -16.67 5.01
CA ALA A 125 5.91 -17.36 6.17
C ALA A 125 4.90 -18.38 6.74
N LYS A 126 3.61 -18.00 6.82
CA LYS A 126 2.57 -18.91 7.30
C LYS A 126 2.34 -20.09 6.35
N LEU A 127 2.35 -19.86 5.04
CA LEU A 127 2.23 -20.92 4.04
C LEU A 127 3.42 -21.89 4.11
N LEU A 128 4.64 -21.38 4.24
CA LEU A 128 5.84 -22.21 4.38
C LEU A 128 5.84 -23.05 5.66
N GLN A 129 5.35 -22.49 6.78
CA GLN A 129 5.15 -23.26 8.02
C GLN A 129 4.17 -24.42 7.81
N LEU A 130 3.05 -24.17 7.11
CA LEU A 130 2.07 -25.21 6.82
C LEU A 130 2.66 -26.29 5.89
N MET A 131 3.41 -25.90 4.86
CA MET A 131 4.09 -26.83 3.96
C MET A 131 5.16 -27.67 4.68
N SER A 132 5.83 -27.10 5.68
CA SER A 132 6.89 -27.78 6.45
C SER A 132 6.35 -28.61 7.61
N SER A 133 5.13 -28.33 8.08
CA SER A 133 4.45 -29.18 9.05
C SER A 133 4.05 -30.50 8.40
N LYS A 134 4.51 -31.63 8.94
CA LYS A 134 4.49 -33.00 8.38
C LYS A 134 3.07 -33.62 8.19
N HIS A 135 2.13 -32.95 7.55
CA HIS A 135 0.78 -33.47 7.29
C HIS A 135 0.34 -33.44 5.82
N PHE A 136 1.28 -33.31 4.89
CA PHE A 136 1.03 -33.63 3.48
C PHE A 136 1.78 -34.91 3.10
N GLY A 137 1.09 -36.06 3.21
CA GLY A 137 1.45 -37.32 2.56
C GLY A 137 2.09 -38.40 3.44
N HIS A 138 1.28 -39.07 4.26
CA HIS A 138 1.36 -40.53 4.47
C HIS A 138 -0.02 -41.01 4.94
N SER A 139 -0.85 -41.43 3.99
CA SER A 139 -1.82 -42.50 4.24
C SER A 139 -1.12 -43.75 3.75
N GLU A 140 -0.61 -44.54 4.68
CA GLU A 140 0.06 -45.81 4.43
C GLU A 140 -0.85 -46.71 3.59
N GLY A 141 -0.38 -47.04 2.38
CA GLY A 141 -0.72 -48.30 1.76
C GLY A 141 0.32 -49.31 2.24
N GLU A 142 -0.06 -50.20 3.15
CA GLU A 142 0.59 -51.50 3.31
C GLU A 142 -0.48 -52.58 3.39
N GLU A 143 -0.31 -53.56 2.50
CA GLU A 143 -1.05 -54.79 2.36
C GLU A 143 -1.04 -55.62 3.64
N GLN A 144 -2.17 -56.23 3.99
CA GLN A 144 -2.17 -57.60 4.50
C GLN A 144 -3.21 -58.43 3.77
N PHE A 145 -2.75 -59.07 2.69
CA PHE A 145 -3.28 -60.37 2.30
C PHE A 145 -2.90 -61.38 3.39
N SER A 146 -3.88 -62.03 3.99
CA SER A 146 -3.66 -63.31 4.67
C SER A 146 -4.89 -64.18 4.44
N VAL A 147 -4.66 -65.17 3.59
CA VAL A 147 -5.54 -66.32 3.34
C VAL A 147 -5.45 -67.24 4.56
N SER A 148 -6.60 -67.59 5.13
CA SER A 148 -6.86 -68.88 5.79
C SER A 148 -8.35 -69.16 5.73
#